data_AF-A0A2S4L594-F1
#
_entry.id   AF-A0A2S4L594-F1
#
_cell.length_a   1.000
_cell.length_b   1.000
_cell.length_c   1.000
_cell.angle_alpha   90.00
_cell.angle_beta   90.00
_cell.angle_gamma   90.00
#
_symmetry.space_group_name_H-M   'P 1'
#
loop_
_entity.id
_entity.type
_entity.pdbx_description
1 polymer ?
#
loop_
_entity_poly.entity_id
_entity_poly.type
_entity_poly.pdbx_seq_one_letter_code
_entity_poly.pdbx_strand_id
1 'polypeptide(L)'
;MCFTTENFPEQASNLVLVNKINQLLGLEKERLYVGLYVRGSTPRMPQGEDEYHWAFLAGPKKHPKSGSRHIMYHAKEKLVVSGNPPQIKPEWTYVNDSDRAAMLLVRVAVGKIHDHAHLEQIFREVPLRTEDPDWNCVLWMEDAFKSVLRDGHALVSNVPDWDTVRRTAMWYERRKKSAHRFDGKDTDIVYDPLKPATWDMLSNTETAR
;
A
#
# COMPACT_ATOMS: atom_id res chain seq x y z
N MET A 1 5.64 35.82 -23.68
CA MET A 1 5.59 34.35 -23.79
C MET A 1 6.90 33.81 -23.25
N CYS A 2 6.88 33.10 -22.13
CA CYS A 2 8.03 32.31 -21.66
C CYS A 2 7.46 30.98 -21.17
N PHE A 3 7.77 29.91 -21.89
CA PHE A 3 7.51 28.54 -21.46
C PHE A 3 8.67 28.12 -20.56
N THR A 4 8.43 27.97 -19.26
CA THR A 4 9.35 27.27 -18.37
C THR A 4 9.10 25.78 -18.53
N THR A 5 9.99 25.09 -19.23
CA THR A 5 10.08 23.63 -19.20
C THR A 5 10.50 23.22 -17.79
N GLU A 6 9.59 22.62 -17.03
CA GLU A 6 9.90 21.96 -15.77
C GLU A 6 10.78 20.74 -16.07
N ASN A 7 12.08 20.88 -15.87
CA ASN A 7 13.01 19.77 -15.85
C ASN A 7 12.73 18.92 -14.61
N PHE A 8 12.05 17.79 -14.80
CA PHE A 8 12.01 16.71 -13.81
C PHE A 8 13.44 16.22 -13.53
N PRO A 9 13.83 15.98 -12.27
CA PRO A 9 15.23 15.74 -11.94
C PRO A 9 15.69 14.36 -12.42
N GLU A 10 16.84 14.38 -13.09
CA GLU A 10 17.71 13.31 -13.62
C GLU A 10 18.10 12.20 -12.61
N GLN A 11 17.58 12.25 -11.39
CA GLN A 11 17.78 11.25 -10.34
C GLN A 11 16.86 10.02 -10.50
N ALA A 12 15.65 10.19 -11.03
CA ALA A 12 14.71 9.08 -11.22
C ALA A 12 15.22 8.07 -12.27
N SER A 13 15.87 8.54 -13.34
CA SER A 13 16.41 7.71 -14.43
C SER A 13 17.57 6.81 -13.97
N ASN A 14 18.48 7.34 -13.14
CA ASN A 14 19.57 6.58 -12.56
C ASN A 14 19.08 5.50 -11.57
N LEU A 15 18.01 5.77 -10.82
CA LEU A 15 17.44 4.83 -9.87
C LEU A 15 16.69 3.66 -10.53
N VAL A 16 15.99 3.91 -11.64
CA VAL A 16 15.39 2.84 -12.46
C VAL A 16 16.47 1.91 -13.02
N LEU A 17 17.60 2.48 -13.47
CA LEU A 17 18.73 1.70 -13.97
C LEU A 17 19.38 0.86 -12.85
N VAL A 18 19.59 1.44 -11.68
CA VAL A 18 20.14 0.74 -10.50
C VAL A 18 19.19 -0.36 -10.02
N ASN A 19 17.88 -0.13 -10.02
CA ASN A 19 16.90 -1.16 -9.68
C ASN A 19 16.92 -2.29 -10.71
N LYS A 20 16.98 -1.99 -12.01
CA LYS A 20 17.14 -3.01 -13.05
C LYS A 20 18.43 -3.81 -12.87
N ILE A 21 19.55 -3.16 -12.54
CA ILE A 21 20.84 -3.84 -12.29
C ILE A 21 20.75 -4.71 -11.03
N ASN A 22 20.19 -4.20 -9.92
CA ASN A 22 20.04 -4.99 -8.70
C ASN A 22 19.02 -6.12 -8.85
N GLN A 23 18.00 -5.94 -9.67
CA GLN A 23 17.04 -6.99 -10.07
C GLN A 23 17.75 -8.05 -10.93
N LEU A 24 18.55 -7.64 -11.92
CA LEU A 24 19.40 -8.53 -12.74
C LEU A 24 20.41 -9.32 -11.90
N LEU A 25 20.95 -8.70 -10.83
CA LEU A 25 21.90 -9.32 -9.92
C LEU A 25 21.24 -10.09 -8.76
N GLY A 26 19.90 -10.10 -8.66
CA GLY A 26 19.17 -10.75 -7.56
C GLY A 26 19.40 -10.12 -6.17
N LEU A 27 19.88 -8.88 -6.12
CA LEU A 27 20.28 -8.17 -4.91
C LEU A 27 19.12 -7.38 -4.27
N GLU A 28 18.14 -6.96 -5.07
CA GLU A 28 16.92 -6.29 -4.59
C GLU A 28 15.87 -7.32 -4.17
N LYS A 29 15.77 -7.55 -2.86
CA LYS A 29 14.72 -8.42 -2.28
C LYS A 29 13.42 -7.63 -2.16
N GLU A 30 12.67 -7.52 -3.24
CA GLU A 30 11.37 -6.86 -3.22
C GLU A 30 10.35 -7.61 -2.36
N ARG A 31 9.47 -6.83 -1.74
CA ARG A 31 8.44 -7.29 -0.81
C ARG A 31 7.12 -6.67 -1.19
N LEU A 32 6.09 -7.49 -1.07
CA LEU A 32 4.71 -7.03 -1.07
C LEU A 32 4.32 -6.79 0.39
N TYR A 33 3.82 -5.60 0.66
CA TYR A 33 3.28 -5.22 1.95
C TYR A 33 1.83 -4.77 1.83
N VAL A 34 1.12 -4.83 2.95
CA VAL A 34 -0.11 -4.07 3.20
C VAL A 34 0.24 -2.85 4.04
N GLY A 35 -0.20 -1.67 3.61
CA GLY A 35 -0.10 -0.43 4.36
C GLY A 35 -1.46 0.03 4.86
N LEU A 36 -1.53 0.45 6.12
CA LEU A 36 -2.70 1.10 6.71
C LEU A 36 -2.41 2.59 6.88
N TYR A 37 -3.24 3.42 6.25
CA TYR A 37 -3.10 4.86 6.22
C TYR A 37 -4.21 5.54 7.01
N VAL A 38 -3.92 6.72 7.55
CA VAL A 38 -4.93 7.58 8.16
C VAL A 38 -6.05 7.86 7.17
N ARG A 39 -7.30 7.73 7.63
CA ARG A 39 -8.51 8.04 6.86
C ARG A 39 -9.48 8.82 7.75
N GLY A 40 -10.17 9.80 7.18
CA GLY A 40 -11.03 10.74 7.92
C GLY A 40 -12.54 10.44 7.83
N SER A 41 -12.94 9.23 7.41
CA SER A 41 -14.35 8.87 7.24
C SER A 41 -14.86 8.01 8.38
N THR A 42 -16.17 8.05 8.65
CA THR A 42 -16.82 7.14 9.60
C THR A 42 -16.72 5.69 9.09
N PRO A 43 -16.18 4.75 9.88
CA PRO A 43 -16.11 3.35 9.51
C PRO A 43 -17.50 2.74 9.35
N ARG A 44 -17.67 1.87 8.35
CA ARG A 44 -18.90 1.11 8.06
C ARG A 44 -18.70 -0.40 8.17
N MET A 45 -17.45 -0.88 8.10
CA MET A 45 -17.16 -2.31 8.22
C MET A 45 -17.25 -2.78 9.67
N PRO A 46 -17.71 -4.02 9.94
CA PRO A 46 -18.02 -4.50 11.28
C PRO A 46 -16.86 -4.49 12.28
N GLN A 47 -15.60 -4.61 11.83
CA GLN A 47 -14.43 -4.60 12.71
C GLN A 47 -13.63 -3.30 12.60
N GLY A 48 -14.20 -2.27 11.96
CA GLY A 48 -13.55 -0.98 11.73
C GLY A 48 -12.41 -1.06 10.73
N GLU A 49 -12.39 -2.05 9.83
CA GLU A 49 -11.33 -2.16 8.83
C GLU A 49 -11.23 -0.89 7.98
N ASP A 50 -12.36 -0.31 7.61
CA ASP A 50 -12.43 0.94 6.84
C ASP A 50 -12.27 2.22 7.67
N GLU A 51 -11.87 2.13 8.96
CA GLU A 51 -11.26 3.25 9.71
C GLU A 51 -9.94 3.69 9.07
N TYR A 52 -9.31 2.80 8.31
CA TYR A 52 -8.06 3.05 7.60
C TYR A 52 -8.28 3.07 6.08
N HIS A 53 -7.40 3.78 5.38
CA HIS A 53 -7.23 3.57 3.95
C HIS A 53 -6.21 2.45 3.75
N TRP A 54 -6.59 1.43 2.99
CA TRP A 54 -5.74 0.27 2.75
C TRP A 54 -5.09 0.34 1.36
N ALA A 55 -3.84 -0.06 1.29
CA ALA A 55 -3.13 -0.19 0.01
C ALA A 55 -2.10 -1.32 0.05
N PHE A 56 -1.80 -1.88 -1.12
CA PHE A 56 -0.57 -2.66 -1.28
C PHE A 56 0.61 -1.73 -1.50
N LEU A 57 1.78 -2.14 -1.01
CA LEU A 57 3.05 -1.47 -1.25
C LEU A 57 4.03 -2.49 -1.82
N ALA A 58 4.55 -2.23 -3.01
CA ALA A 58 5.65 -3.00 -3.58
C ALA A 58 6.94 -2.20 -3.46
N GLY A 59 8.00 -2.81 -2.95
CA GLY A 59 9.31 -2.14 -2.87
C GLY A 59 10.34 -2.92 -2.07
N PRO A 60 11.50 -2.31 -1.78
CA PRO A 60 12.66 -3.00 -1.22
C PRO A 60 12.41 -3.49 0.22
N LYS A 61 12.95 -4.66 0.58
CA LYS A 61 12.92 -5.19 1.97
C LYS A 61 13.44 -4.17 2.99
N LYS A 62 14.52 -3.47 2.66
CA LYS A 62 15.16 -2.48 3.54
C LYS A 62 14.78 -1.09 3.05
N HIS A 63 14.26 -0.25 3.95
CA HIS A 63 14.07 1.16 3.62
C HIS A 63 15.43 1.80 3.29
N PRO A 64 15.56 2.48 2.13
CA PRO A 64 16.71 3.32 1.89
C PRO A 64 16.69 4.52 2.83
N LYS A 65 17.87 5.08 3.12
CA LYS A 65 18.02 6.24 4.02
C LYS A 65 17.36 7.53 3.49
N SER A 66 16.93 7.55 2.23
CA SER A 66 16.34 8.71 1.54
C SER A 66 14.93 8.37 1.04
N GLY A 67 13.91 8.61 1.87
CA GLY A 67 12.49 8.49 1.48
C GLY A 67 12.01 7.06 1.20
N SER A 68 10.70 6.86 1.24
CA SER A 68 10.09 5.59 0.86
C SER A 68 10.01 5.47 -0.66
N ARG A 69 10.36 4.29 -1.18
CA ARG A 69 10.42 3.97 -2.62
C ARG A 69 9.35 2.94 -2.99
N HIS A 70 8.24 2.89 -2.26
CA HIS A 70 7.20 1.92 -2.57
C HIS A 70 6.27 2.48 -3.63
N ILE A 71 5.88 1.61 -4.55
CA ILE A 71 4.72 1.83 -5.39
C ILE A 71 3.51 1.44 -4.56
N MET A 72 2.59 2.39 -4.39
CA MET A 72 1.34 2.22 -3.67
C MET A 72 0.24 1.87 -4.66
N TYR A 73 -0.38 0.70 -4.48
CA TYR A 73 -1.50 0.23 -5.28
C TYR A 73 -2.77 0.25 -4.44
N HIS A 74 -3.77 1.00 -4.89
CA HIS A 74 -5.03 1.14 -4.16
C HIS A 74 -6.21 1.48 -5.05
N ALA A 75 -7.41 1.14 -4.57
CA ALA A 75 -8.63 1.76 -5.04
C ALA A 75 -8.94 2.99 -4.18
N LYS A 76 -9.26 4.12 -4.80
CA LYS A 76 -9.70 5.33 -4.10
C LYS A 76 -10.94 5.92 -4.75
N GLU A 77 -11.72 6.61 -3.94
CA GLU A 77 -12.88 7.36 -4.42
C GLU A 77 -12.42 8.67 -5.06
N LYS A 78 -13.01 9.01 -6.20
CA LYS A 78 -12.85 10.27 -6.89
C LYS A 78 -14.23 10.85 -7.17
N LEU A 79 -14.42 12.12 -6.86
CA LEU A 79 -15.62 12.85 -7.26
C LEU A 79 -15.55 13.13 -8.77
N VAL A 80 -16.57 12.69 -9.50
CA VAL A 80 -16.73 12.97 -10.92
C VAL A 80 -18.00 13.76 -11.17
N VAL A 81 -17.98 14.60 -12.19
CA VAL A 81 -19.16 15.30 -12.68
C VAL A 81 -19.69 14.54 -13.89
N SER A 82 -20.93 14.06 -13.82
CA SER A 82 -21.56 13.29 -14.89
C SER A 82 -23.07 13.53 -14.96
N GLY A 83 -23.70 13.13 -16.07
CA GLY A 83 -25.14 13.28 -16.29
C GLY A 83 -25.57 14.61 -16.91
N ASN A 84 -26.86 14.71 -17.23
CA ASN A 84 -27.51 15.94 -17.70
C ASN A 84 -28.88 16.10 -16.98
N PRO A 85 -29.06 17.06 -16.06
CA PRO A 85 -28.09 18.08 -15.65
C PRO A 85 -26.87 17.49 -14.91
N PRO A 86 -25.72 18.22 -14.86
CA PRO A 86 -24.49 17.72 -14.23
C PRO A 86 -24.69 17.44 -12.74
N GLN A 87 -24.30 16.25 -12.29
CA GLN A 87 -24.31 15.85 -10.88
C GLN A 87 -22.92 15.37 -10.46
N ILE A 88 -22.53 15.71 -9.22
CA ILE A 88 -21.33 15.18 -8.60
C ILE A 88 -21.69 13.82 -8.02
N LYS A 89 -20.97 12.78 -8.44
CA LYS A 89 -21.08 11.44 -7.87
C LYS A 89 -19.70 10.87 -7.52
N PRO A 90 -19.59 10.06 -6.47
CA PRO A 90 -18.39 9.30 -6.22
C PRO A 90 -18.22 8.19 -7.27
N GLU A 91 -17.01 8.02 -7.77
CA GLU A 91 -16.59 6.86 -8.54
C GLU A 91 -15.29 6.30 -7.99
N TRP A 92 -15.18 4.97 -7.95
CA TRP A 92 -13.95 4.30 -7.57
C TRP A 92 -12.97 4.23 -8.73
N THR A 93 -11.69 4.42 -8.45
CA THR A 93 -10.61 4.32 -9.43
C THR A 93 -9.42 3.57 -8.84
N TYR A 94 -8.80 2.70 -9.66
CA TYR A 94 -7.52 2.08 -9.36
C TYR A 94 -6.40 3.08 -9.64
N VAL A 95 -5.43 3.17 -8.73
CA VAL A 95 -4.26 4.04 -8.85
C VAL A 95 -3.01 3.30 -8.43
N ASN A 96 -1.92 3.55 -9.16
CA ASN A 96 -0.55 3.30 -8.72
C ASN A 96 0.21 4.64 -8.58
N ASP A 97 0.55 5.04 -7.36
CA ASP A 97 1.30 6.27 -7.11
C ASP A 97 2.45 6.03 -6.12
N SER A 98 3.24 7.07 -5.84
CA SER A 98 4.28 7.01 -4.81
C SER A 98 3.63 6.95 -3.43
N ASP A 99 4.19 6.14 -2.53
CA ASP A 99 3.62 5.98 -1.20
C ASP A 99 3.61 7.27 -0.35
N ARG A 100 2.55 7.41 0.44
CA ARG A 100 2.32 8.58 1.28
C ARG A 100 2.88 8.39 2.68
N ALA A 101 4.21 8.35 2.79
CA ALA A 101 4.91 8.02 4.04
C ALA A 101 4.37 8.76 5.28
N ALA A 102 4.07 10.05 5.16
CA ALA A 102 3.56 10.86 6.27
C ALA A 102 2.24 10.36 6.88
N MET A 103 1.41 9.67 6.09
CA MET A 103 0.10 9.16 6.50
C MET A 103 0.10 7.66 6.83
N LEU A 104 1.22 6.97 6.65
CA LEU A 104 1.33 5.53 6.85
C LEU A 104 1.48 5.21 8.34
N LEU A 105 0.49 4.54 8.93
CA LEU A 105 0.49 4.16 10.35
C LEU A 105 1.33 2.91 10.60
N VAL A 106 1.01 1.84 9.87
CA VAL A 106 1.71 0.55 9.94
C VAL A 106 1.85 -0.08 8.57
N ARG A 107 2.85 -0.93 8.43
CA ARG A 107 3.08 -1.76 7.26
C ARG A 107 3.25 -3.23 7.65
N VAL A 108 2.72 -4.13 6.86
CA VAL A 108 2.77 -5.58 7.11
C VAL A 108 3.29 -6.30 5.88
N ALA A 109 4.42 -7.00 5.97
CA ALA A 109 4.98 -7.78 4.86
C ALA A 109 4.19 -9.07 4.69
N VAL A 110 3.64 -9.27 3.49
CA VAL A 110 2.75 -10.40 3.16
C VAL A 110 3.32 -11.31 2.07
N GLY A 111 4.34 -10.86 1.35
CA GLY A 111 4.96 -11.67 0.30
C GLY A 111 6.33 -11.18 -0.16
N LYS A 112 7.01 -12.05 -0.91
CA LYS A 112 8.25 -11.74 -1.63
C LYS A 112 7.93 -11.71 -3.11
N ILE A 113 8.17 -10.57 -3.73
CA ILE A 113 7.88 -10.36 -5.15
C ILE A 113 8.98 -11.04 -5.97
N HIS A 114 8.57 -11.80 -6.98
CA HIS A 114 9.46 -12.40 -7.96
C HIS A 114 9.28 -11.73 -9.32
N ASP A 115 8.04 -11.50 -9.73
CA ASP A 115 7.68 -10.81 -10.97
C ASP A 115 6.82 -9.58 -10.65
N HIS A 116 7.44 -8.41 -10.68
CA HIS A 116 6.77 -7.14 -10.37
C HIS A 116 5.79 -6.74 -11.47
N ALA A 117 6.17 -6.91 -12.73
CA ALA A 117 5.33 -6.51 -13.86
C ALA A 117 4.04 -7.34 -13.89
N HIS A 118 4.17 -8.65 -13.62
CA HIS A 118 3.03 -9.54 -13.50
C HIS A 118 2.13 -9.19 -12.30
N LEU A 119 2.73 -8.84 -11.15
CA LEU A 119 1.98 -8.35 -9.99
C LEU A 119 1.16 -7.09 -10.32
N GLU A 120 1.77 -6.12 -11.01
CA GLU A 120 1.08 -4.89 -11.42
C GLU A 120 -0.06 -5.19 -12.39
N GLN A 121 0.15 -6.10 -13.34
CA GLN A 121 -0.89 -6.53 -14.27
C GLN A 121 -2.10 -7.12 -13.52
N ILE A 122 -1.86 -8.04 -12.59
CA ILE A 122 -2.93 -8.63 -11.76
C ILE A 122 -3.72 -7.54 -11.04
N PHE A 123 -3.05 -6.59 -10.39
CA PHE A 123 -3.72 -5.50 -9.67
C PHE A 123 -4.55 -4.59 -10.56
N ARG A 124 -4.06 -4.29 -11.77
CA ARG A 124 -4.75 -3.45 -12.75
C ARG A 124 -6.02 -4.11 -13.29
N GLU A 125 -6.04 -5.44 -13.37
CA GLU A 125 -7.17 -6.23 -13.90
C GLU A 125 -8.28 -6.50 -12.87
N VAL A 126 -8.07 -6.16 -11.59
CA VAL A 126 -9.09 -6.33 -10.53
C VAL A 126 -10.30 -5.44 -10.82
N PRO A 127 -11.51 -6.01 -10.98
CA PRO A 127 -12.70 -5.22 -11.25
C PRO A 127 -13.04 -4.25 -10.12
N LEU A 128 -13.37 -3.00 -10.50
CA LEU A 128 -13.94 -2.01 -9.59
C LEU A 128 -15.47 -2.18 -9.57
N ARG A 129 -16.07 -2.22 -8.39
CA ARG A 129 -17.52 -2.38 -8.23
C ARG A 129 -18.15 -1.04 -7.86
N THR A 130 -18.15 -0.10 -8.81
CA THR A 130 -18.61 1.30 -8.57
C THR A 130 -20.07 1.40 -8.15
N GLU A 131 -20.90 0.42 -8.51
CA GLU A 131 -22.33 0.40 -8.21
C GLU A 131 -22.67 -0.22 -6.84
N ASP A 132 -21.69 -0.82 -6.16
CA ASP A 132 -21.88 -1.47 -4.86
C ASP A 132 -21.57 -0.44 -3.74
N PRO A 133 -22.58 0.00 -2.96
CA PRO A 133 -22.40 1.04 -1.95
C PRO A 133 -21.54 0.60 -0.76
N ASP A 134 -21.40 -0.72 -0.54
CA ASP A 134 -20.58 -1.29 0.53
C ASP A 134 -19.15 -1.55 0.06
N TRP A 135 -18.89 -1.44 -1.24
CA TRP A 135 -17.57 -1.62 -1.82
C TRP A 135 -16.59 -0.53 -1.40
N ASN A 136 -15.35 -0.94 -1.12
CA ASN A 136 -14.31 -0.04 -0.64
C ASN A 136 -12.89 -0.61 -0.92
N CYS A 137 -11.85 0.13 -0.50
CA CYS A 137 -10.45 -0.26 -0.69
C CYS A 137 -10.08 -1.60 -0.04
N VAL A 138 -10.71 -1.99 1.07
CA VAL A 138 -10.47 -3.29 1.74
C VAL A 138 -10.95 -4.42 0.85
N LEU A 139 -12.14 -4.28 0.26
CA LEU A 139 -12.73 -5.26 -0.66
C LEU A 139 -11.97 -5.35 -1.98
N TRP A 140 -11.47 -4.22 -2.50
CA TRP A 140 -10.53 -4.25 -3.64
C TRP A 140 -9.27 -5.06 -3.30
N MET A 141 -8.67 -4.83 -2.13
CA MET A 141 -7.46 -5.54 -1.73
C MET A 141 -7.70 -7.04 -1.51
N GLU A 142 -8.88 -7.42 -1.03
CA GLU A 142 -9.30 -8.81 -0.94
C GLU A 142 -9.30 -9.50 -2.31
N ASP A 143 -10.00 -8.92 -3.29
CA ASP A 143 -10.08 -9.45 -4.64
C ASP A 143 -8.70 -9.50 -5.31
N ALA A 144 -7.90 -8.45 -5.12
CA ALA A 144 -6.54 -8.35 -5.61
C ALA A 144 -5.64 -9.44 -5.02
N PHE A 145 -5.64 -9.62 -3.70
CA PHE A 145 -4.80 -10.63 -3.06
C PHE A 145 -5.22 -12.05 -3.45
N LYS A 146 -6.54 -12.33 -3.49
CA LYS A 146 -7.07 -13.59 -4.00
C LYS A 146 -6.63 -13.86 -5.44
N SER A 147 -6.60 -12.84 -6.28
CA SER A 147 -6.12 -12.95 -7.66
C SER A 147 -4.63 -13.26 -7.73
N VAL A 148 -3.81 -12.62 -6.90
CA VAL A 148 -2.36 -12.91 -6.78
C VAL A 148 -2.10 -14.34 -6.31
N LEU A 149 -2.85 -14.82 -5.31
CA LEU A 149 -2.71 -16.18 -4.80
C LEU A 149 -3.14 -17.24 -5.82
N ARG A 150 -4.23 -16.98 -6.55
CA ARG A 150 -4.73 -17.87 -7.61
C ARG A 150 -3.78 -17.94 -8.80
N ASP A 151 -3.18 -16.81 -9.16
CA ASP A 151 -2.17 -16.74 -10.22
C ASP A 151 -0.91 -17.52 -9.83
N GLY A 152 -0.35 -17.28 -8.65
CA GLY A 152 0.78 -18.04 -8.12
C GLY A 152 2.14 -17.79 -8.82
N HIS A 153 2.22 -16.84 -9.74
CA HIS A 153 3.45 -16.55 -10.50
C HIS A 153 4.13 -15.25 -10.06
N ALA A 154 3.38 -14.28 -9.51
CA ALA A 154 3.94 -12.99 -9.09
C ALA A 154 4.83 -13.06 -7.83
N LEU A 155 4.56 -14.00 -6.91
CA LEU A 155 5.20 -14.09 -5.59
C LEU A 155 5.94 -15.43 -5.41
N VAL A 156 7.18 -15.39 -4.93
CA VAL A 156 7.95 -16.61 -4.59
C VAL A 156 7.59 -17.19 -3.21
N SER A 157 7.13 -16.35 -2.30
CA SER A 157 6.58 -16.79 -1.01
C SER A 157 5.56 -15.78 -0.53
N ASN A 158 4.45 -16.25 0.04
CA ASN A 158 3.35 -15.42 0.48
C ASN A 158 2.68 -16.03 1.71
N VAL A 159 1.90 -15.21 2.41
CA VAL A 159 0.94 -15.66 3.42
C VAL A 159 -0.26 -16.32 2.74
N PRO A 160 -0.92 -17.29 3.39
CA PRO A 160 -1.81 -18.23 2.69
C PRO A 160 -3.15 -17.64 2.24
N ASP A 161 -3.65 -16.60 2.90
CA ASP A 161 -4.99 -16.08 2.65
C ASP A 161 -5.16 -14.62 3.10
N TRP A 162 -6.19 -13.98 2.54
CA TRP A 162 -6.53 -12.59 2.83
C TRP A 162 -7.04 -12.38 4.26
N ASP A 163 -7.82 -13.30 4.83
CA ASP A 163 -8.36 -13.10 6.18
C ASP A 163 -7.24 -13.07 7.22
N THR A 164 -6.19 -13.87 7.04
CA THR A 164 -4.98 -13.86 7.85
C THR A 164 -4.24 -12.52 7.71
N VAL A 165 -4.08 -12.00 6.49
CA VAL A 165 -3.53 -10.65 6.24
C VAL A 165 -4.34 -9.58 6.99
N ARG A 166 -5.65 -9.56 6.78
CA ARG A 166 -6.57 -8.56 7.33
C ARG A 166 -6.50 -8.55 8.86
N ARG A 167 -6.62 -9.72 9.49
CA ARG A 167 -6.55 -9.86 10.95
C ARG A 167 -5.21 -9.40 11.50
N THR A 168 -4.09 -9.78 10.88
CA THR A 168 -2.77 -9.38 11.37
C THR A 168 -2.53 -7.88 11.22
N ALA A 169 -2.95 -7.26 10.11
CA ALA A 169 -2.84 -5.82 9.93
C ALA A 169 -3.64 -5.04 10.99
N MET A 170 -4.90 -5.41 11.21
CA MET A 170 -5.74 -4.79 12.25
C MET A 170 -5.21 -5.03 13.66
N TRP A 171 -4.73 -6.23 13.97
CA TRP A 171 -4.10 -6.53 15.26
C TRP A 171 -2.87 -5.67 15.49
N TYR A 172 -1.99 -5.56 14.48
CA TYR A 172 -0.73 -4.85 14.62
C TYR A 172 -0.94 -3.34 14.78
N GLU A 173 -1.87 -2.76 14.01
CA GLU A 173 -2.28 -1.37 14.18
C GLU A 173 -2.80 -1.10 15.59
N ARG A 174 -3.77 -1.90 16.07
CA ARG A 174 -4.33 -1.76 17.43
C ARG A 174 -3.25 -1.84 18.49
N ARG A 175 -2.28 -2.75 18.34
CA ARG A 175 -1.12 -2.86 19.23
C ARG A 175 -0.30 -1.58 19.25
N LYS A 176 -0.07 -0.94 18.10
CA LYS A 176 0.67 0.32 18.00
C LYS A 176 -0.11 1.53 18.54
N LYS A 177 -1.42 1.56 18.34
CA LYS A 177 -2.33 2.53 18.94
C LYS A 177 -2.33 2.44 20.47
N SER A 178 -2.43 1.22 21.03
CA SER A 178 -2.34 1.00 22.48
C SER A 178 -0.96 1.33 23.08
N ALA A 179 0.09 1.24 22.28
CA ALA A 179 1.43 1.67 22.66
C ALA A 179 1.67 3.17 22.42
N HIS A 180 0.60 3.97 22.19
CA HIS A 180 0.69 5.43 22.05
C HIS A 180 1.63 5.93 20.96
N ARG A 181 1.91 5.09 19.94
CA ARG A 181 2.84 5.45 18.85
C ARG A 181 2.38 6.68 18.06
N PHE A 182 1.06 6.86 17.93
CA PHE A 182 0.48 7.83 17.01
C PHE A 182 -0.10 9.07 17.71
N ASP A 183 -0.22 9.07 19.04
CA ASP A 183 -0.89 10.14 19.80
C ASP A 183 0.07 10.99 20.64
N GLY A 184 1.38 10.67 20.61
CA GLY A 184 2.42 11.43 21.30
C GLY A 184 2.36 11.34 22.84
N LYS A 185 1.57 10.40 23.39
CA LYS A 185 1.47 10.22 24.85
C LYS A 185 2.62 9.43 25.44
N ASP A 186 3.31 8.63 24.63
CA ASP A 186 4.54 7.96 25.04
C ASP A 186 5.74 8.83 24.66
N THR A 187 6.41 9.38 25.67
CA THR A 187 7.58 10.26 25.49
C THR A 187 8.82 9.52 25.00
N ASP A 188 8.86 8.20 25.13
CA ASP A 188 9.98 7.37 24.65
C ASP A 188 9.82 6.98 23.17
N ILE A 189 8.64 7.23 22.58
CA ILE A 189 8.35 6.94 21.18
C ILE A 189 8.26 8.24 20.38
N VAL A 190 9.29 8.51 19.58
CA VAL A 190 9.24 9.56 18.56
C VAL A 190 8.64 8.99 17.28
N TYR A 191 7.47 9.46 16.88
CA TYR A 191 6.89 9.12 15.58
C TYR A 191 7.79 9.64 14.44
N ASP A 192 8.34 8.72 13.67
CA ASP A 192 9.14 9.02 12.48
C ASP A 192 8.40 8.48 11.24
N PRO A 193 7.81 9.35 10.40
CA PRO A 193 7.08 8.92 9.20
C PRO A 193 7.97 8.23 8.17
N LEU A 194 9.30 8.37 8.26
CA LEU A 194 10.25 7.67 7.41
C LEU A 194 10.57 6.25 7.93
N LYS A 195 10.11 5.91 9.14
CA LYS A 195 10.27 4.59 9.76
C LYS A 195 8.90 4.03 10.16
N PRO A 196 8.05 3.66 9.18
CA PRO A 196 6.76 3.07 9.48
C PRO A 196 6.95 1.77 10.27
N ALA A 197 6.12 1.57 11.30
CA ALA A 197 6.18 0.35 12.09
C ALA A 197 5.89 -0.83 11.17
N THR A 198 6.77 -1.83 11.15
CA THR A 198 6.69 -2.92 10.16
C THR A 198 6.65 -4.29 10.82
N TRP A 199 5.58 -5.05 10.57
CA TRP A 199 5.47 -6.47 10.92
C TRP A 199 5.80 -7.33 9.69
N ASP A 200 6.65 -8.34 9.81
CA ASP A 200 6.92 -9.32 8.75
C ASP A 200 6.16 -10.61 9.06
N MET A 201 5.10 -10.91 8.31
CA MET A 201 4.31 -12.13 8.53
C MET A 201 5.04 -13.40 8.08
N LEU A 202 6.06 -13.28 7.21
CA LEU A 202 6.82 -14.44 6.72
C LEU A 202 7.82 -14.94 7.77
N SER A 203 8.31 -14.06 8.64
CA SER A 203 9.14 -14.42 9.80
C SER A 203 8.41 -14.33 11.13
N ASN A 204 7.17 -13.84 11.14
CA ASN A 204 6.35 -13.58 12.33
C ASN A 204 7.06 -12.68 13.36
N THR A 205 7.68 -11.60 12.88
CA THR A 205 8.45 -10.67 13.72
C THR A 205 8.29 -9.22 13.33
N GLU A 206 8.47 -8.33 14.28
CA GLU A 206 8.58 -6.90 14.02
C GLU A 206 9.99 -6.56 13.50
N THR A 207 10.07 -5.79 12.41
CA THR A 207 11.35 -5.48 11.72
C THR A 207 11.72 -4.00 11.69
N ALA A 208 10.75 -3.11 11.97
CA ALA A 208 10.99 -1.69 12.17
C ALA A 208 10.00 -1.20 13.24
N ARG A 209 10.52 -0.51 14.26
CA ARG A 209 9.76 -0.25 15.47
C ARG A 209 9.01 1.06 15.48
#